data_AF-A0A7W9X301-F1
#
_entry.id   AF-A0A7W9X301-F1
#
_cell.length_a   1.000
_cell.length_b   1.000
_cell.length_c   1.000
_cell.angle_alpha   90.00
_cell.angle_beta   90.00
_cell.angle_gamma   90.00
#
_symmetry.space_group_name_H-M   'P 1'
#
loop_
_entity.id
_entity.type
_entity.pdbx_description
1 polymer ?
#
loop_
_entity_poly.entity_id
_entity_poly.type
_entity_poly.pdbx_seq_one_letter_code
_entity_poly.pdbx_strand_id
1 'polypeptide(L)'
;MSTIPLKLTDELEQRAIDAAHVLGISSHAFMVEAIRQAVHAVEKRAAFVAQARDARAEMLAQGQGYAPDDVRAYLHSRLTDRSVVRPAKTPWRK
;
A
#
# COMPACT_ATOMS: atom_id res chain seq x y z
N MET A 1 18.20 -0.82 -22.22
CA MET A 1 16.90 -1.32 -21.69
C MET A 1 16.89 -2.84 -21.88
N SER A 2 16.39 -3.60 -20.92
CA SER A 2 16.27 -5.06 -21.03
C SER A 2 14.84 -5.43 -21.43
N THR A 3 14.68 -6.38 -22.34
CA THR A 3 13.38 -6.87 -22.80
C THR A 3 13.15 -8.28 -22.28
N ILE A 4 12.05 -8.49 -21.57
CA ILE A 4 11.62 -9.81 -21.11
C ILE A 4 10.38 -10.19 -21.94
N PRO A 5 10.41 -11.29 -22.71
CA PRO A 5 9.23 -11.73 -23.46
C PRO A 5 8.15 -12.21 -22.48
N LEU A 6 6.94 -11.67 -22.61
CA LEU A 6 5.79 -12.01 -21.79
C LEU A 6 4.80 -12.81 -22.62
N LYS A 7 4.55 -14.07 -22.23
CA LYS A 7 3.48 -14.88 -22.83
C LYS A 7 2.18 -14.63 -22.07
N LEU A 8 1.14 -14.28 -22.81
CA LEU A 8 -0.22 -14.14 -22.29
C LEU A 8 -1.10 -15.25 -22.85
N THR A 9 -2.19 -15.54 -22.16
CA THR A 9 -3.27 -16.33 -22.76
C THR A 9 -4.05 -15.45 -23.73
N ASP A 10 -4.64 -16.04 -24.77
CA ASP A 10 -5.41 -15.32 -25.79
C ASP A 10 -6.52 -14.45 -25.16
N GLU A 11 -7.20 -14.98 -24.12
CA GLU A 11 -8.22 -14.23 -23.38
C GLU A 11 -7.65 -12.97 -22.70
N LEU A 12 -6.48 -13.08 -22.06
CA LEU A 12 -5.87 -11.96 -21.34
C LEU A 12 -5.31 -10.93 -22.31
N GLU A 13 -4.76 -11.38 -23.44
CA GLU A 13 -4.29 -10.50 -24.51
C GLU A 13 -5.44 -9.64 -25.05
N GLN A 14 -6.58 -10.26 -25.39
CA GLN A 14 -7.74 -9.52 -25.88
C GLN A 14 -8.24 -8.50 -24.86
N ARG A 15 -8.34 -8.90 -23.58
CA ARG A 15 -8.76 -7.98 -22.50
C ARG A 15 -7.80 -6.81 -22.31
N ALA A 16 -6.50 -7.03 -22.47
CA ALA A 16 -5.50 -5.97 -22.40
C ALA A 16 -5.60 -5.01 -23.58
N ILE A 17 -5.86 -5.51 -24.79
CA ILE A 17 -6.11 -4.69 -25.98
C ILE A 17 -7.35 -3.81 -25.78
N ASP A 18 -8.46 -4.40 -25.34
CA ASP A 18 -9.72 -3.67 -25.12
C ASP A 18 -9.57 -2.58 -24.05
N ALA A 19 -8.90 -2.91 -22.93
CA ALA A 19 -8.61 -1.94 -21.87
C ALA A 19 -7.70 -0.81 -22.35
N ALA A 20 -6.68 -1.11 -23.14
CA ALA A 20 -5.79 -0.11 -23.73
C ALA A 20 -6.55 0.82 -24.70
N HIS A 21 -7.47 0.26 -25.50
CA HIS A 21 -8.32 1.04 -26.40
C HIS A 21 -9.23 2.01 -25.64
N VAL A 22 -9.87 1.57 -24.56
CA VAL A 22 -10.69 2.44 -23.68
C VAL A 22 -9.87 3.61 -23.11
N LEU A 23 -8.60 3.35 -22.77
CA LEU A 23 -7.68 4.37 -22.24
C LEU A 23 -7.01 5.22 -23.32
N GLY A 24 -7.17 4.90 -24.61
CA GLY A 24 -6.52 5.60 -25.71
C GLY A 24 -4.99 5.41 -25.77
N ILE A 25 -4.47 4.30 -25.25
CA ILE A 25 -3.03 3.98 -25.20
C ILE A 25 -2.73 2.68 -25.95
N SER A 26 -1.45 2.41 -26.22
CA SER A 26 -1.06 1.13 -26.82
C SER A 26 -1.14 -0.03 -25.81
N SER A 27 -1.41 -1.25 -26.29
CA SER A 27 -1.43 -2.46 -25.45
C SER A 27 -0.10 -2.67 -24.72
N HIS A 28 1.03 -2.33 -25.37
CA HIS A 28 2.34 -2.39 -24.71
C HIS A 28 2.44 -1.41 -23.53
N ALA A 29 2.04 -0.14 -23.73
CA ALA A 29 2.04 0.85 -22.65
C ALA A 29 1.14 0.44 -21.49
N PHE A 30 -0.04 -0.12 -21.79
CA PHE A 30 -0.95 -0.68 -20.79
C PHE A 30 -0.31 -1.81 -19.98
N MET A 31 0.34 -2.77 -20.63
CA MET A 31 1.01 -3.88 -19.95
C MET A 31 2.16 -3.41 -19.05
N VAL A 32 2.98 -2.47 -19.52
CA VAL A 32 4.07 -1.89 -18.73
C VAL A 32 3.53 -1.16 -17.50
N GLU A 33 2.45 -0.40 -17.67
CA GLU A 33 1.74 0.26 -16.56
C GLU A 33 1.21 -0.75 -15.55
N ALA A 34 0.54 -1.81 -16.01
CA ALA A 34 0.01 -2.86 -15.15
C ALA A 34 1.10 -3.53 -14.30
N ILE A 35 2.25 -3.86 -14.91
CA ILE A 35 3.39 -4.44 -14.19
C ILE A 35 3.94 -3.45 -13.16
N ARG A 36 4.09 -2.17 -13.52
CA ARG A 36 4.58 -1.16 -12.57
C ARG A 36 3.63 -0.97 -11.40
N GLN A 37 2.32 -0.97 -11.61
CA GLN A 37 1.34 -0.91 -10.54
C GLN A 37 1.42 -2.15 -9.64
N ALA A 38 1.57 -3.35 -10.22
CA ALA A 38 1.72 -4.58 -9.46
C ALA A 38 2.99 -4.58 -8.60
N VAL A 39 4.13 -4.17 -9.17
CA VAL A 39 5.40 -4.01 -8.42
C VAL A 39 5.23 -3.03 -7.27
N HIS A 40 4.67 -1.85 -7.54
CA HIS A 40 4.45 -0.83 -6.51
C HIS A 40 3.56 -1.34 -5.37
N ALA A 41 2.48 -2.07 -5.69
CA ALA A 41 1.58 -2.64 -4.70
C ALA A 41 2.29 -3.68 -3.80
N VAL A 42 3.13 -4.54 -4.38
CA VAL A 42 3.93 -5.52 -3.65
C VAL A 42 4.93 -4.82 -2.73
N GLU A 43 5.66 -3.83 -3.23
CA GLU A 43 6.62 -3.05 -2.44
C GLU A 43 5.95 -2.34 -1.26
N LYS A 44 4.83 -1.66 -1.51
CA LYS A 44 4.06 -0.98 -0.46
C LYS A 44 3.55 -1.95 0.59
N ARG A 45 3.06 -3.12 0.17
CA ARG A 45 2.60 -4.16 1.10
C ARG A 45 3.75 -4.71 1.94
N ALA A 46 4.89 -5.01 1.33
CA ALA A 46 6.07 -5.50 2.03
C ALA A 46 6.57 -4.50 3.07
N ALA A 47 6.68 -3.22 2.68
CA ALA A 47 7.07 -2.14 3.59
C ALA A 47 6.08 -1.98 4.75
N PHE A 48 4.78 -2.03 4.49
CA PHE A 48 3.75 -1.95 5.53
C PHE A 48 3.85 -3.11 6.53
N VAL A 49 4.04 -4.35 6.05
CA VAL A 49 4.19 -5.51 6.93
C VAL A 49 5.48 -5.43 7.76
N ALA A 50 6.58 -4.95 7.18
CA ALA A 50 7.83 -4.74 7.91
C ALA A 50 7.62 -3.71 9.04
N GLN A 51 7.06 -2.54 8.74
CA GLN A 51 6.76 -1.51 9.73
C GLN A 51 5.83 -2.01 10.84
N ALA A 52 4.82 -2.83 10.51
CA ALA A 52 3.91 -3.42 11.50
C ALA A 52 4.63 -4.41 12.43
N ARG A 53 5.58 -5.20 11.91
CA ARG A 53 6.40 -6.11 12.71
C ARG A 53 7.31 -5.34 13.67
N ASP A 54 7.97 -4.29 13.19
CA ASP A 54 8.84 -3.44 14.00
C ASP A 54 8.06 -2.74 15.11
N ALA A 55 6.91 -2.14 14.77
CA ALA A 55 6.02 -1.50 15.73
C ALA A 55 5.51 -2.48 16.80
N ARG A 56 5.21 -3.73 16.41
CA ARG A 56 4.82 -4.78 17.36
C ARG A 56 5.99 -5.17 18.28
N ALA A 57 7.20 -5.31 17.74
CA ALA A 57 8.37 -5.63 18.53
C ALA A 57 8.66 -4.52 19.56
N GLU A 58 8.57 -3.26 19.15
CA GLU A 58 8.73 -2.10 20.02
C GLU A 58 7.65 -2.07 21.12
N MET A 59 6.38 -2.26 20.74
CA MET A 59 5.26 -2.30 21.68
C MET A 59 5.43 -3.40 22.73
N LEU A 60 5.91 -4.58 22.33
CA LEU A 60 6.18 -5.69 23.25
C LEU A 60 7.38 -5.40 24.18
N ALA A 61 8.43 -4.74 23.67
CA ALA A 61 9.60 -4.39 24.46
C ALA A 61 9.34 -3.27 25.47
N GLN A 62 8.59 -2.24 25.09
CA GLN A 62 8.29 -1.08 25.93
C GLN A 62 7.07 -1.31 26.85
N GLY A 63 6.20 -2.28 26.52
CA GLY A 63 4.91 -2.49 27.21
C GLY A 63 3.89 -1.37 26.96
N GLN A 64 4.20 -0.45 26.06
CA GLN A 64 3.38 0.72 25.73
C GLN A 64 2.84 0.60 24.30
N GLY A 65 1.55 0.88 24.12
CA GLY A 65 0.87 0.90 22.84
C GLY A 65 0.10 2.21 22.64
N TYR A 66 -0.74 2.30 21.61
CA TYR A 66 -1.68 3.40 21.46
C TYR A 66 -3.08 2.91 21.81
N ALA A 67 -3.86 3.72 22.53
CA ALA A 67 -5.26 3.41 22.77
C ALA A 67 -6.05 3.48 21.45
N PRO A 68 -6.89 2.47 21.12
CA PRO A 68 -7.62 2.44 19.86
C PRO A 68 -8.49 3.68 19.61
N ASP A 69 -9.11 4.22 20.66
CA ASP A 69 -9.98 5.39 20.57
C ASP A 69 -9.19 6.67 20.26
N ASP A 70 -8.02 6.85 20.89
CA ASP A 70 -7.13 7.99 20.64
C ASP A 70 -6.59 7.97 19.20
N VAL A 71 -6.24 6.78 18.69
CA VAL A 71 -5.81 6.62 17.29
C VAL A 71 -6.94 6.97 16.34
N ARG A 72 -8.16 6.50 16.61
CA ARG A 72 -9.33 6.82 15.77
C ARG A 72 -9.61 8.33 15.76
N ALA A 73 -9.64 8.96 16.93
CA ALA A 73 -9.85 10.40 17.06
C ALA A 73 -8.76 11.21 16.33
N TYR A 74 -7.51 10.79 16.47
CA TYR A 74 -6.38 11.39 15.75
C TYR A 74 -6.53 11.28 14.22
N LEU A 75 -6.89 10.10 13.71
CA LEU A 75 -7.07 9.88 12.27
C LEU A 75 -8.19 10.73 11.70
N HIS A 76 -9.34 10.85 12.41
CA HIS A 76 -10.42 11.74 11.99
C HIS A 76 -10.00 13.20 11.99
N SER A 77 -9.32 13.65 13.04
CA SER A 77 -8.85 15.03 13.16
C SER A 77 -7.79 15.37 12.10
N ARG A 78 -6.97 14.41 11.70
CA ARG A 78 -5.97 14.55 10.61
C ARG A 78 -6.59 14.79 9.23
N LEU A 79 -7.85 14.42 9.02
CA LEU A 79 -8.56 14.68 7.76
C LEU A 79 -8.90 16.17 7.60
N THR A 80 -9.20 16.85 8.72
CA THR A 80 -9.56 18.27 8.73
C THR A 80 -8.35 19.18 8.96
N ASP A 81 -7.40 18.76 9.79
CA ASP A 81 -6.20 19.53 10.11
C ASP A 81 -4.95 18.64 10.11
N ARG A 82 -3.98 18.97 9.26
CA ARG A 82 -2.73 18.23 9.15
C ARG A 82 -1.78 18.44 10.34
N SER A 83 -2.00 19.48 11.14
CA SER A 83 -1.16 19.88 12.28
C SER A 83 -1.52 19.20 13.61
N VAL A 84 -2.56 18.36 13.62
CA VAL A 84 -2.98 17.62 14.82
C VAL A 84 -1.85 16.75 15.36
N VAL A 85 -1.66 16.80 16.68
CA VAL A 85 -0.61 16.08 17.41
C VAL A 85 -0.95 14.60 17.53
N ARG A 86 0.06 13.73 17.34
CA ARG A 86 -0.08 12.28 17.50
C ARG A 86 -0.36 11.93 18.97
N PRO A 87 -1.27 10.97 19.25
CA PRO A 87 -1.56 10.56 20.63
C PRO A 87 -0.32 9.99 21.33
N ALA A 88 -0.29 10.11 22.65
CA ALA A 88 0.79 9.54 23.46
C ALA A 88 0.65 8.00 23.54
N LYS A 89 1.79 7.32 23.73
CA LYS A 89 1.77 5.88 24.03
C LYS A 89 1.31 5.67 25.47
N THR A 90 0.38 4.75 25.67
CA THR A 90 -0.16 4.35 26.98
C THR A 90 0.18 2.89 27.28
N PRO A 91 0.35 2.50 28.55
CA PRO A 91 0.61 1.10 28.90
C PRO A 91 -0.54 0.21 28.42
N TRP A 92 -0.22 -0.80 27.61
CA TRP A 92 -1.20 -1.71 27.02
C TRP A 92 -1.52 -2.91 27.93
N ARG A 93 -0.63 -3.21 28.88
CA ARG A 93 -0.83 -4.22 29.93
C ARG A 93 -0.88 -3.51 31.29
N LYS A 94 -1.85 -3.88 32.13
CA LYS A 94 -1.79 -3.66 33.58
C LYS A 94 -0.93 -4.74 34.22
#